data_AF-A0A3B1CVV9-F1
#
_entry.id   AF-A0A3B1CVV9-F1
#
_cell.length_a   1.000
_cell.length_b   1.000
_cell.length_c   1.000
_cell.angle_alpha   90.00
_cell.angle_beta   90.00
_cell.angle_gamma   90.00
#
_symmetry.space_group_name_H-M   'P 1'
#
loop_
_entity.id
_entity.type
_entity.pdbx_description
1 polymer ?
#
loop_
_entity_poly.entity_id
_entity_poly.type
_entity_poly.pdbx_seq_one_letter_code
_entity_poly.pdbx_strand_id
1 'polypeptide(L)'
;MIGKDEIIRVADATGLRPAVVEKDYVLGWLLAAVHENAAFSDSWVFKGGTCLKKCYFETYRFSEDLDFTLTEEKHIDEEFLKEQFSFIADWLYEASGIEIPKDRFVFDIYENPRGHRSCEGRVYYQSYFSSGKRSIPKVKLDLTADEVLVMPPSRQKVVHTYSDTPQDGIYINCYSYPEVFGEKVRALGERGRPRDLYDVINLFRNDHLPSAAVIQDILVQKCNYKDISPPALRDIESYHDALARNWEPMLAHQLPSLPSLEVYWDALPEFFDWLEGNETKDKTALGAVTREGNVYRPAYGQLNLRALSGNSLEIIRFAAGNRLCVDLDYTDNSGNRSSRVIEPYSLRQAQNGNILLYAVRAEDGQIRAYKINQINDASVVNRVFIPRYQIELTPTGSIPPIRQSTGSMDSLGIPKRSSRPSRKKYTSSGFSSGPTYVYRCPMCDKTFKRKKQNSKLNPHKTKDGWPCSGRTGSYEDTIY
;
A
#
# COMPACT_ATOMS: atom_id res chain seq x y z
N MET A 1 -16.56 -1.60 -11.96
CA MET A 1 -17.36 -1.82 -10.74
C MET A 1 -17.35 -3.29 -10.39
N ILE A 2 -16.58 -3.64 -9.37
CA ILE A 2 -16.71 -4.97 -8.77
C ILE A 2 -18.03 -5.08 -8.00
N GLY A 3 -18.59 -6.28 -7.93
CA GLY A 3 -19.78 -6.57 -7.14
C GLY A 3 -19.47 -6.80 -5.66
N LYS A 4 -20.49 -6.73 -4.81
CA LYS A 4 -20.42 -7.06 -3.38
C LYS A 4 -19.80 -8.46 -3.14
N ASP A 5 -20.14 -9.43 -3.98
CA ASP A 5 -19.65 -10.80 -3.86
C ASP A 5 -18.14 -10.92 -4.05
N GLU A 6 -17.53 -10.06 -4.89
CA GLU A 6 -16.08 -10.05 -5.06
C GLU A 6 -15.39 -9.53 -3.80
N ILE A 7 -15.93 -8.47 -3.19
CA ILE A 7 -15.41 -7.94 -1.92
C ILE A 7 -15.48 -8.99 -0.82
N ILE A 8 -16.59 -9.74 -0.72
CA ILE A 8 -16.73 -10.83 0.25
C ILE A 8 -15.69 -11.93 -0.01
N ARG A 9 -15.54 -12.38 -1.26
CA ARG A 9 -14.52 -13.40 -1.61
C ARG A 9 -13.11 -12.97 -1.26
N VAL A 10 -12.75 -11.72 -1.52
CA VAL A 10 -11.43 -11.18 -1.16
C VAL A 10 -11.31 -11.06 0.36
N ALA A 11 -12.35 -10.61 1.06
CA ALA A 11 -12.36 -10.55 2.52
C ALA A 11 -12.13 -11.92 3.16
N ASP A 12 -12.82 -12.96 2.66
CA ASP A 12 -12.66 -14.34 3.11
C ASP A 12 -11.22 -14.83 2.87
N ALA A 13 -10.71 -14.65 1.64
CA ALA A 13 -9.36 -15.07 1.25
C ALA A 13 -8.23 -14.38 2.04
N THR A 14 -8.50 -13.19 2.57
CA THR A 14 -7.51 -12.36 3.26
C THR A 14 -7.67 -12.37 4.78
N GLY A 15 -8.75 -12.99 5.30
CA GLY A 15 -9.07 -13.00 6.72
C GLY A 15 -9.47 -11.62 7.27
N LEU A 16 -9.98 -10.72 6.43
CA LEU A 16 -10.31 -9.34 6.79
C LEU A 16 -11.80 -9.10 6.80
N ARG A 17 -12.21 -8.01 7.45
CA ARG A 17 -13.61 -7.57 7.40
C ARG A 17 -13.93 -7.02 6.00
N PRO A 18 -15.09 -7.34 5.41
CA PRO A 18 -15.48 -6.83 4.09
C PRO A 18 -15.41 -5.31 3.94
N ALA A 19 -15.72 -4.56 4.99
CA ALA A 19 -15.61 -3.09 4.98
C ALA A 19 -14.16 -2.59 4.80
N VAL A 20 -13.16 -3.31 5.33
CA VAL A 20 -11.73 -2.98 5.17
C VAL A 20 -11.31 -3.23 3.72
N VAL A 21 -11.75 -4.34 3.12
CA VAL A 21 -11.47 -4.67 1.71
C VAL A 21 -12.18 -3.71 0.76
N GLU A 22 -13.42 -3.33 1.04
CA GLU A 22 -14.14 -2.30 0.27
C GLU A 22 -13.39 -0.97 0.31
N LYS A 23 -12.90 -0.57 1.48
CA LYS A 23 -12.13 0.67 1.62
C LYS A 23 -10.81 0.59 0.86
N ASP A 24 -10.09 -0.53 0.91
CA ASP A 24 -8.87 -0.75 0.12
C ASP A 24 -9.12 -0.63 -1.40
N TYR A 25 -10.24 -1.17 -1.89
CA TYR A 25 -10.70 -1.02 -3.27
C TYR A 25 -10.94 0.45 -3.63
N VAL A 26 -11.64 1.19 -2.78
CA VAL A 26 -11.92 2.63 -3.01
C VAL A 26 -10.64 3.46 -3.00
N LEU A 27 -9.67 3.14 -2.13
CA LEU A 27 -8.36 3.81 -2.12
C LEU A 27 -7.62 3.63 -3.44
N GLY A 28 -7.64 2.43 -4.03
CA GLY A 28 -7.01 2.16 -5.33
C GLY A 28 -7.57 3.04 -6.45
N TRP A 29 -8.89 3.15 -6.52
CA TRP A 29 -9.56 4.01 -7.50
C TRP A 29 -9.37 5.51 -7.23
N LEU A 30 -9.38 5.95 -5.96
CA LEU A 30 -9.06 7.34 -5.62
C LEU A 30 -7.65 7.73 -6.07
N LEU A 31 -6.66 6.85 -5.88
CA LEU A 31 -5.30 7.06 -6.37
C LEU A 31 -5.26 7.17 -7.90
N ALA A 32 -6.04 6.34 -8.62
CA ALA A 32 -6.19 6.47 -10.07
C ALA A 32 -6.76 7.83 -10.45
N ALA A 33 -7.81 8.29 -9.76
CA ALA A 33 -8.44 9.58 -10.05
C ALA A 33 -7.51 10.77 -9.77
N VAL A 34 -6.72 10.70 -8.69
CA VAL A 34 -5.68 11.71 -8.39
C VAL A 34 -4.61 11.72 -9.48
N HIS A 35 -4.17 10.56 -9.96
CA HIS A 35 -3.18 10.48 -11.03
C HIS A 35 -3.68 11.03 -12.36
N GLU A 36 -4.94 10.76 -12.71
CA GLU A 36 -5.54 11.26 -13.95
C GLU A 36 -5.82 12.76 -13.90
N ASN A 37 -6.10 13.32 -12.72
CA ASN A 37 -6.34 14.75 -12.55
C ASN A 37 -5.07 15.56 -12.81
N ALA A 38 -5.03 16.32 -13.92
CA ALA A 38 -3.85 17.08 -14.34
C ALA A 38 -3.47 18.22 -13.40
N ALA A 39 -4.39 18.70 -12.55
CA ALA A 39 -4.05 19.67 -11.52
C ALA A 39 -3.20 19.03 -10.41
N PHE A 40 -3.36 17.73 -10.18
CA PHE A 40 -2.71 16.99 -9.10
C PHE A 40 -1.52 16.15 -9.56
N SER A 41 -1.57 15.58 -10.76
CA SER A 41 -0.65 14.53 -11.22
C SER A 41 0.84 14.86 -11.03
N ASP A 42 1.21 16.13 -11.22
CA ASP A 42 2.60 16.59 -11.19
C ASP A 42 2.99 17.26 -9.85
N SER A 43 2.02 17.54 -8.97
CA SER A 43 2.25 18.32 -7.75
C SER A 43 1.85 17.62 -6.45
N TRP A 44 1.14 16.49 -6.53
CA TRP A 44 0.75 15.68 -5.38
C TRP A 44 1.58 14.41 -5.35
N VAL A 45 2.40 14.26 -4.31
CA VAL A 45 3.28 13.11 -4.13
C VAL A 45 2.76 12.26 -2.97
N PHE A 46 2.26 11.07 -3.30
CA PHE A 46 1.67 10.13 -2.34
C PHE A 46 2.72 9.56 -1.37
N LYS A 47 2.37 9.43 -0.08
CA LYS A 47 3.29 8.96 0.96
C LYS A 47 2.60 8.18 2.07
N GLY A 48 3.32 7.93 3.16
CA GLY A 48 2.77 7.31 4.37
C GLY A 48 2.57 5.79 4.25
N GLY A 49 1.81 5.23 5.20
CA GLY A 49 1.63 3.77 5.32
C GLY A 49 0.81 3.16 4.18
N THR A 50 -0.16 3.91 3.64
CA THR A 50 -0.96 3.45 2.50
C THR A 50 -0.11 3.40 1.23
N CYS A 51 0.87 4.29 1.06
CA CYS A 51 1.84 4.22 -0.02
C CYS A 51 2.68 2.94 0.04
N LEU A 52 3.16 2.55 1.22
CA LEU A 52 3.88 1.29 1.41
C LEU A 52 3.06 0.10 0.93
N LYS A 53 1.80 0.01 1.39
CA LYS A 53 0.89 -1.08 0.99
C LYS A 53 0.58 -1.09 -0.50
N LYS A 54 0.20 0.08 -1.05
CA LYS A 54 -0.31 0.20 -2.42
C LYS A 54 0.78 0.23 -3.48
N CYS A 55 2.02 0.61 -3.16
CA CYS A 55 3.07 0.79 -4.18
C CYS A 55 4.22 -0.21 -4.03
N TYR A 56 4.46 -0.77 -2.83
CA TYR A 56 5.69 -1.53 -2.55
C TYR A 56 5.44 -2.92 -1.96
N PHE A 57 4.49 -3.06 -1.03
CA PHE A 57 4.33 -4.27 -0.20
C PHE A 57 2.87 -4.72 -0.11
N GLU A 58 2.53 -5.79 -0.83
CA GLU A 58 1.14 -6.27 -0.90
C GLU A 58 0.63 -6.83 0.45
N THR A 59 1.50 -7.54 1.18
CA THR A 59 1.19 -8.18 2.47
C THR A 59 1.33 -7.26 3.68
N TYR A 60 1.39 -5.94 3.45
CA TYR A 60 1.53 -4.94 4.49
C TYR A 60 0.22 -4.65 5.22
N ARG A 61 0.32 -4.08 6.43
CA ARG A 61 -0.85 -3.67 7.22
C ARG A 61 -1.80 -2.78 6.43
N PHE A 62 -3.09 -2.96 6.64
CA PHE A 62 -4.10 -2.11 6.03
C PHE A 62 -4.02 -0.70 6.60
N SER A 63 -4.12 0.29 5.72
CA SER A 63 -4.17 1.69 6.10
C SER A 63 -5.32 2.32 5.36
N GLU A 64 -5.96 3.27 6.02
CA GLU A 64 -7.29 3.75 5.66
C GLU A 64 -7.29 5.22 5.19
N ASP A 65 -6.13 5.87 5.31
CA ASP A 65 -5.92 7.29 5.06
C ASP A 65 -5.03 7.48 3.81
N LEU A 66 -5.13 8.63 3.15
CA LEU A 66 -4.27 8.99 2.02
C LEU A 66 -3.43 10.23 2.38
N ASP A 67 -2.12 10.02 2.56
CA ASP A 67 -1.18 11.10 2.86
C ASP A 67 -0.50 11.60 1.58
N PHE A 68 -0.46 12.92 1.39
CA PHE A 68 0.24 13.54 0.26
C PHE A 68 1.14 14.69 0.72
N THR A 69 2.33 14.77 0.13
CA THR A 69 3.11 16.00 0.08
C THR A 69 2.77 16.76 -1.19
N LEU A 70 2.43 18.05 -1.05
CA LEU A 70 2.09 18.94 -2.15
C LEU A 70 3.31 19.82 -2.44
N THR A 71 3.78 19.82 -3.69
CA THR A 71 4.87 20.73 -4.14
C THR A 71 4.35 22.13 -4.48
N GLU A 72 3.03 22.29 -4.55
CA GLU A 72 2.35 23.55 -4.84
C GLU A 72 1.42 23.90 -3.67
N GLU A 73 1.92 24.69 -2.71
CA GLU A 73 1.17 25.04 -1.48
C GLU A 73 -0.17 25.73 -1.77
N LYS A 74 -0.28 26.46 -2.89
CA LYS A 74 -1.53 27.09 -3.35
C LYS A 74 -2.69 26.10 -3.56
N HIS A 75 -2.41 24.80 -3.71
CA HIS A 75 -3.45 23.78 -3.80
C HIS A 75 -4.13 23.48 -2.46
N ILE A 76 -3.56 23.95 -1.35
CA ILE A 76 -4.20 23.92 -0.03
C ILE A 76 -5.19 25.09 0.05
N ASP A 77 -6.27 24.97 -0.72
CA ASP A 77 -7.35 25.93 -0.82
C ASP A 77 -8.69 25.19 -0.89
N GLU A 78 -9.65 25.58 -0.06
CA GLU A 78 -10.88 24.80 0.13
C GLU A 78 -11.76 24.82 -1.13
N GLU A 79 -11.86 25.96 -1.82
CA GLU A 79 -12.68 26.09 -3.02
C GLU A 79 -12.09 25.27 -4.16
N PHE A 80 -10.78 25.41 -4.39
CA PHE A 80 -10.04 24.61 -5.34
C PHE A 80 -10.17 23.11 -5.06
N LEU A 81 -9.97 22.67 -3.82
CA LEU A 81 -10.09 21.26 -3.44
C LEU A 81 -11.51 20.73 -3.68
N LYS A 82 -12.56 21.47 -3.29
CA LYS A 82 -13.96 21.07 -3.54
C LYS A 82 -14.26 20.96 -5.04
N GLU A 83 -13.74 21.87 -5.85
CA GLU A 83 -13.90 21.83 -7.30
C GLU A 83 -13.22 20.59 -7.89
N GLN A 84 -11.95 20.37 -7.58
CA GLN A 84 -11.19 19.25 -8.12
C GLN A 84 -11.71 17.89 -7.65
N PHE A 85 -12.12 17.77 -6.38
CA PHE A 85 -12.75 16.54 -5.89
C PHE A 85 -14.16 16.32 -6.46
N SER A 86 -14.85 17.37 -6.88
CA SER A 86 -16.11 17.23 -7.63
C SER A 86 -15.88 16.62 -9.01
N PHE A 87 -14.78 16.97 -9.70
CA PHE A 87 -14.38 16.32 -10.96
C PHE A 87 -13.95 14.87 -10.73
N ILE A 88 -13.19 14.60 -9.67
CA ILE A 88 -12.79 13.24 -9.28
C ILE A 88 -14.02 12.36 -9.00
N ALA A 89 -15.02 12.88 -8.30
CA ALA A 89 -16.25 12.13 -8.00
C ALA A 89 -17.03 11.74 -9.27
N ASP A 90 -17.14 12.65 -10.25
CA ASP A 90 -17.77 12.34 -11.55
C ASP A 90 -17.00 11.25 -12.28
N TRP A 91 -15.68 11.37 -12.35
CA TRP A 91 -14.83 10.41 -13.05
C TRP A 91 -14.83 9.04 -12.38
N LEU A 92 -14.78 8.98 -11.05
CA LEU A 92 -14.86 7.72 -10.31
C LEU A 92 -16.17 7.00 -10.58
N TYR A 93 -17.27 7.74 -10.63
CA TYR A 93 -18.57 7.19 -10.96
C TYR A 93 -18.59 6.62 -12.39
N GLU A 94 -18.04 7.34 -13.37
CA GLU A 94 -17.98 6.87 -14.75
C GLU A 94 -17.03 5.68 -14.94
N ALA A 95 -15.85 5.71 -14.33
CA ALA A 95 -14.80 4.71 -14.51
C ALA A 95 -15.07 3.41 -13.75
N SER A 96 -15.62 3.52 -12.53
CA SER A 96 -15.70 2.40 -11.59
C SER A 96 -17.07 2.19 -10.97
N GLY A 97 -18.02 3.12 -11.15
CA GLY A 97 -19.33 3.09 -10.51
C GLY A 97 -19.32 3.52 -9.03
N ILE A 98 -18.16 3.88 -8.47
CA ILE A 98 -18.04 4.39 -7.09
C ILE A 98 -18.76 5.74 -7.01
N GLU A 99 -19.66 5.86 -6.04
CA GLU A 99 -20.43 7.07 -5.81
C GLU A 99 -19.88 7.85 -4.61
N ILE A 100 -19.51 9.10 -4.86
CA ILE A 100 -18.98 10.04 -3.87
C ILE A 100 -19.94 11.23 -3.76
N PRO A 101 -20.63 11.41 -2.62
CA PRO A 101 -21.52 12.56 -2.41
C PRO A 101 -20.73 13.87 -2.30
N LYS A 102 -20.85 14.72 -3.33
CA LYS A 102 -20.08 15.97 -3.44
C LYS A 102 -20.44 17.02 -2.37
N ASP A 103 -21.69 16.98 -1.89
CA ASP A 103 -22.19 17.84 -0.81
C ASP A 103 -21.56 17.52 0.56
N ARG A 104 -20.77 16.44 0.64
CA ARG A 104 -20.16 15.96 1.90
C ARG A 104 -18.65 16.13 1.97
N PHE A 105 -18.03 16.79 0.98
CA PHE A 105 -16.60 17.09 1.07
C PHE A 105 -16.32 18.00 2.27
N VAL A 106 -15.33 17.61 3.07
CA VAL A 106 -14.80 18.45 4.16
C VAL A 106 -13.32 18.61 3.92
N PHE A 107 -12.83 19.85 3.94
CA PHE A 107 -11.40 20.18 3.84
C PHE A 107 -11.07 21.18 4.94
N ASP A 108 -10.60 20.67 6.06
CA ASP A 108 -10.24 21.48 7.22
C ASP A 108 -8.81 21.98 7.02
N ILE A 109 -8.65 23.24 6.61
CA ILE A 109 -7.34 23.87 6.43
C ILE A 109 -6.89 24.50 7.75
N TYR A 110 -5.66 24.21 8.14
CA TYR A 110 -5.05 24.73 9.37
C TYR A 110 -3.57 25.06 9.15
N GLU A 111 -3.00 25.88 10.02
CA GLU A 111 -1.57 26.12 10.08
C GLU A 111 -0.91 25.12 11.03
N ASN A 112 0.18 24.51 10.58
CA ASN A 112 0.97 23.63 11.43
C ASN A 112 1.81 24.46 12.43
N PRO A 113 2.46 23.81 13.43
CA PRO A 113 3.28 24.54 14.42
C PRO A 113 4.44 25.37 13.84
N ARG A 114 4.81 25.15 12.57
CA ARG A 114 5.85 25.90 11.85
C ARG A 114 5.26 27.02 10.97
N GLY A 115 3.96 27.27 11.03
CA GLY A 115 3.27 28.33 10.30
C GLY A 115 2.95 28.01 8.84
N HIS A 116 3.07 26.75 8.42
CA HIS A 116 2.75 26.32 7.04
C HIS A 116 1.34 25.74 6.94
N ARG A 117 0.68 25.93 5.80
CA ARG A 117 -0.68 25.42 5.59
C ARG A 117 -0.67 23.89 5.43
N SER A 118 -1.65 23.25 6.04
CA SER A 118 -1.96 21.83 5.91
C SER A 118 -3.47 21.64 5.85
N CYS A 119 -3.93 20.49 5.37
CA CYS A 119 -5.36 20.20 5.26
C CYS A 119 -5.67 18.76 5.65
N GLU A 120 -6.66 18.58 6.54
CA GLU A 120 -7.33 17.29 6.72
C GLU A 120 -8.61 17.27 5.85
N GLY A 121 -8.56 16.50 4.77
CA GLY A 121 -9.69 16.24 3.88
C GLY A 121 -10.49 15.00 4.29
N ARG A 122 -11.80 15.00 4.04
CA ARG A 122 -12.68 13.84 4.25
C ARG A 122 -13.58 13.66 3.04
N VAL A 123 -13.43 12.51 2.39
CA VAL A 123 -14.20 12.14 1.20
C VAL A 123 -15.03 10.90 1.54
N TYR A 124 -16.35 11.03 1.45
CA TYR A 124 -17.29 9.96 1.77
C TYR A 124 -17.66 9.17 0.52
N TYR A 125 -17.95 7.88 0.66
CA TYR A 125 -18.33 7.03 -0.47
C TYR A 125 -19.49 6.10 -0.11
N GLN A 126 -20.36 5.82 -1.07
CA GLN A 126 -21.48 4.90 -0.87
C GLN A 126 -20.95 3.46 -0.75
N SER A 127 -21.29 2.81 0.36
CA SER A 127 -20.82 1.45 0.70
C SER A 127 -21.90 0.39 0.46
N TYR A 128 -21.46 -0.82 0.13
CA TYR A 128 -22.27 -2.04 0.07
C TYR A 128 -22.59 -2.64 1.46
N PHE A 129 -21.80 -2.26 2.46
CA PHE A 129 -21.84 -2.85 3.82
C PHE A 129 -22.31 -1.85 4.88
N SER A 130 -22.50 -0.57 4.53
CA SER A 130 -23.00 0.45 5.43
C SER A 130 -24.33 1.03 4.92
N SER A 131 -25.38 0.96 5.75
CA SER A 131 -26.73 1.43 5.42
C SER A 131 -27.06 2.71 6.21
N GLY A 132 -27.49 3.78 5.53
CA GLY A 132 -28.05 4.99 6.14
C GLY A 132 -27.18 6.25 6.10
N LYS A 133 -27.82 7.43 6.04
CA LYS A 133 -27.18 8.75 5.86
C LYS A 133 -26.16 9.14 6.95
N ARG A 134 -26.20 8.51 8.13
CA ARG A 134 -25.29 8.78 9.28
C ARG A 134 -24.10 7.83 9.39
N SER A 135 -24.06 6.75 8.59
CA SER A 135 -23.03 5.70 8.68
C SER A 135 -22.26 5.50 7.37
N ILE A 136 -22.17 6.54 6.53
CA ILE A 136 -21.42 6.45 5.28
C ILE A 136 -19.90 6.49 5.58
N PRO A 137 -19.11 5.53 5.10
CA PRO A 137 -17.69 5.51 5.35
C PRO A 137 -16.98 6.66 4.63
N LYS A 138 -15.78 6.96 5.12
CA LYS A 138 -14.92 8.03 4.60
C LYS A 138 -13.49 7.57 4.41
N VAL A 139 -12.83 8.18 3.43
CA VAL A 139 -11.37 8.22 3.28
C VAL A 139 -10.91 9.57 3.82
N LYS A 140 -9.94 9.55 4.73
CA LYS A 140 -9.25 10.76 5.17
C LYS A 140 -8.11 11.06 4.23
N LEU A 141 -7.86 12.34 4.00
CA LEU A 141 -6.75 12.85 3.22
C LEU A 141 -5.93 13.77 4.11
N ASP A 142 -4.64 13.52 4.23
CA ASP A 142 -3.71 14.41 4.93
C ASP A 142 -2.82 15.08 3.88
N LEU A 143 -3.03 16.38 3.66
CA LEU A 143 -2.31 17.17 2.67
C LEU A 143 -1.36 18.13 3.39
N THR A 144 -0.08 18.06 3.06
CA THR A 144 0.93 18.96 3.62
C THR A 144 1.86 19.50 2.55
N ALA A 145 2.17 20.80 2.60
CA ALA A 145 3.20 21.42 1.77
C ALA A 145 4.52 21.61 2.53
N ASP A 146 4.54 21.32 3.83
CA ASP A 146 5.70 21.53 4.68
C ASP A 146 6.54 20.26 4.83
N GLU A 147 7.05 19.74 3.72
CA GLU A 147 7.94 18.57 3.72
C GLU A 147 9.00 18.69 2.65
N VAL A 148 10.22 18.28 2.97
CA VAL A 148 11.29 18.15 1.98
C VAL A 148 11.21 16.79 1.28
N LEU A 149 11.19 16.82 -0.05
CA LEU A 149 11.42 15.66 -0.91
C LEU A 149 12.92 15.53 -1.16
N VAL A 150 13.57 14.57 -0.51
CA VAL A 150 15.01 14.34 -0.70
C VAL A 150 15.25 13.63 -2.03
N MET A 151 14.46 12.59 -2.29
CA MET A 151 14.45 11.86 -3.54
C MET A 151 13.39 12.39 -4.50
N PRO A 152 13.62 12.33 -5.83
CA PRO A 152 12.59 12.66 -6.80
C PRO A 152 11.38 11.71 -6.65
N PRO A 153 10.15 12.20 -6.92
CA PRO A 153 8.95 11.36 -6.94
C PRO A 153 9.14 10.13 -7.83
N SER A 154 8.74 8.99 -7.30
CA SER A 154 8.77 7.69 -7.96
C SER A 154 7.40 7.39 -8.54
N ARG A 155 7.31 7.14 -9.85
CA ARG A 155 6.06 6.68 -10.46
C ARG A 155 5.92 5.18 -10.24
N GLN A 156 4.97 4.78 -9.41
CA GLN A 156 4.75 3.38 -9.04
C GLN A 156 3.40 2.88 -9.52
N LYS A 157 3.35 1.59 -9.87
CA LYS A 157 2.09 0.89 -10.12
C LYS A 157 1.38 0.69 -8.78
N VAL A 158 0.12 1.09 -8.72
CA VAL A 158 -0.75 0.85 -7.56
C VAL A 158 -1.26 -0.59 -7.62
N VAL A 159 -1.08 -1.31 -6.52
CA VAL A 159 -1.63 -2.64 -6.28
C VAL A 159 -3.15 -2.52 -6.20
N HIS A 160 -3.79 -2.98 -7.26
CA HIS A 160 -5.23 -3.09 -7.41
C HIS A 160 -5.48 -4.47 -8.02
N THR A 161 -5.88 -5.44 -7.20
CA THR A 161 -5.99 -6.85 -7.57
C THR A 161 -7.43 -7.25 -7.95
N TYR A 162 -8.29 -6.26 -8.17
CA TYR A 162 -9.71 -6.45 -8.41
C TYR A 162 -10.01 -6.63 -9.89
N SER A 163 -11.12 -7.31 -10.20
CA SER A 163 -11.48 -7.70 -11.57
C SER A 163 -11.65 -6.53 -12.54
N ASP A 164 -11.89 -5.32 -12.04
CA ASP A 164 -12.07 -4.10 -12.82
C ASP A 164 -10.80 -3.24 -12.98
N THR A 165 -9.63 -3.82 -12.67
CA THR A 165 -8.35 -3.16 -12.90
C THR A 165 -8.24 -2.67 -14.35
N PRO A 166 -7.90 -1.38 -14.60
CA PRO A 166 -7.66 -0.87 -15.95
C PRO A 166 -6.59 -1.67 -16.68
N GLN A 167 -6.69 -1.77 -18.01
CA GLN A 167 -5.76 -2.55 -18.85
C GLN A 167 -4.30 -2.11 -18.67
N ASP A 168 -4.05 -0.81 -18.57
CA ASP A 168 -2.71 -0.26 -18.35
C ASP A 168 -2.27 -0.32 -16.88
N GLY A 169 -3.18 -0.70 -15.97
CA GLY A 169 -3.02 -0.61 -14.53
C GLY A 169 -3.28 0.80 -13.99
N ILE A 170 -3.10 0.95 -12.68
CA ILE A 170 -3.19 2.24 -11.98
C ILE A 170 -1.76 2.65 -11.62
N TYR A 171 -1.44 3.93 -11.77
CA TYR A 171 -0.15 4.50 -11.36
C TYR A 171 -0.36 5.72 -10.48
N ILE A 172 0.65 6.07 -9.68
CA ILE A 172 0.68 7.29 -8.91
C ILE A 172 2.13 7.76 -8.74
N ASN A 173 2.33 9.07 -8.63
CA ASN A 173 3.60 9.63 -8.17
C ASN A 173 3.64 9.56 -6.65
N CYS A 174 4.63 8.86 -6.11
CA CYS A 174 4.77 8.66 -4.68
C CYS A 174 6.21 8.83 -4.21
N TYR A 175 6.40 8.84 -2.89
CA TYR A 175 7.72 8.75 -2.29
C TYR A 175 8.39 7.46 -2.76
N SER A 176 9.69 7.54 -3.08
CA SER A 176 10.50 6.34 -3.30
C SER A 176 10.54 5.47 -2.03
N TYR A 177 10.83 4.18 -2.14
CA TYR A 177 10.93 3.32 -0.95
C TYR A 177 11.94 3.86 0.08
N PRO A 178 13.17 4.27 -0.29
CA PRO A 178 14.09 4.94 0.64
C PRO A 178 13.51 6.20 1.28
N GLU A 179 12.78 7.03 0.52
CA GLU A 179 12.17 8.28 1.00
C GLU A 179 11.12 8.01 2.09
N VAL A 180 10.21 7.04 1.87
CA VAL A 180 9.21 6.66 2.88
C VAL A 180 9.89 6.08 4.10
N PHE A 181 10.93 5.27 3.92
CA PHE A 181 11.63 4.64 5.03
C PHE A 181 12.31 5.70 5.92
N GLY A 182 13.07 6.63 5.35
CA GLY A 182 13.66 7.74 6.11
C GLY A 182 12.60 8.58 6.85
N GLU A 183 11.47 8.88 6.19
CA GLU A 183 10.36 9.59 6.84
C GLU A 183 9.75 8.80 8.01
N LYS A 184 9.65 7.48 7.89
CA LYS A 184 9.13 6.59 8.94
C LYS A 184 10.05 6.52 10.15
N VAL A 185 11.36 6.50 9.93
CA VAL A 185 12.35 6.54 11.02
C VAL A 185 12.27 7.88 11.76
N ARG A 186 12.21 9.00 11.04
CA ARG A 186 12.00 10.33 11.64
C ARG A 186 10.72 10.37 12.48
N ALA A 187 9.60 9.93 11.91
CA ALA A 187 8.31 9.93 12.59
C ALA A 187 8.30 9.01 13.82
N LEU A 188 8.96 7.86 13.77
CA LEU A 188 9.11 6.99 14.93
C LEU A 188 9.82 7.74 16.07
N GLY A 189 10.90 8.47 15.76
CA GLY A 189 11.64 9.31 16.70
C GLY A 189 10.84 10.44 17.33
N GLU A 190 9.96 11.09 16.57
CA GLU A 190 9.22 12.26 17.07
C GLU A 190 7.98 11.90 17.91
N ARG A 191 7.28 10.81 17.55
CA ARG A 191 5.95 10.52 18.12
C ARG A 191 5.78 9.11 18.68
N GLY A 192 6.75 8.21 18.53
CA GLY A 192 6.73 6.89 19.15
C GLY A 192 5.44 6.09 18.91
N ARG A 193 4.85 6.14 17.70
CA ARG A 193 3.56 5.47 17.45
C ARG A 193 3.77 4.00 17.05
N PRO A 194 2.90 3.08 17.51
CA PRO A 194 2.92 1.66 17.14
C PRO A 194 3.02 1.40 15.63
N ARG A 195 2.28 2.17 14.84
CA ARG A 195 2.31 2.07 13.37
C ARG A 195 3.66 2.39 12.77
N ASP A 196 4.39 3.35 13.31
CA ASP A 196 5.72 3.70 12.79
C ASP A 196 6.78 2.68 13.21
N LEU A 197 6.70 2.14 14.44
CA LEU A 197 7.56 1.04 14.88
C LEU A 197 7.33 -0.21 14.02
N TYR A 198 6.06 -0.59 13.83
CA TYR A 198 5.68 -1.68 12.94
C TYR A 198 6.25 -1.46 11.54
N ASP A 199 6.10 -0.24 11.02
CA ASP A 199 6.51 0.06 9.67
C ASP A 199 8.05 -0.01 9.53
N VAL A 200 8.80 0.71 10.38
CA VAL A 200 10.28 0.76 10.36
C VAL A 200 10.90 -0.63 10.39
N ILE A 201 10.46 -1.48 11.32
CA ILE A 201 11.05 -2.82 11.47
C ILE A 201 10.69 -3.73 10.30
N ASN A 202 9.48 -3.63 9.73
CA ASN A 202 9.13 -4.41 8.54
C ASN A 202 9.89 -3.92 7.29
N LEU A 203 10.13 -2.62 7.18
CA LEU A 203 10.96 -2.07 6.10
C LEU A 203 12.41 -2.54 6.25
N PHE A 204 12.95 -2.55 7.48
CA PHE A 204 14.27 -3.08 7.78
C PHE A 204 14.40 -4.59 7.44
N ARG A 205 13.36 -5.37 7.72
CA ARG A 205 13.33 -6.83 7.47
C ARG A 205 13.12 -7.21 6.00
N ASN A 206 12.95 -6.24 5.10
CA ASN A 206 12.62 -6.53 3.71
C ASN A 206 13.83 -7.06 2.91
N ASP A 207 13.59 -8.01 2.02
CA ASP A 207 14.63 -8.55 1.13
C ASP A 207 15.28 -7.50 0.20
N HIS A 208 14.58 -6.40 -0.09
CA HIS A 208 15.06 -5.32 -0.97
C HIS A 208 15.52 -4.09 -0.17
N LEU A 209 16.02 -4.31 1.05
CA LEU A 209 16.50 -3.27 1.96
C LEU A 209 17.48 -2.31 1.23
N PRO A 210 17.18 -1.00 1.17
CA PRO A 210 18.13 -0.02 0.63
C PRO A 210 19.38 0.05 1.50
N SER A 211 20.53 0.50 0.98
CA SER A 211 21.74 0.63 1.82
C SER A 211 21.52 1.60 2.99
N ALA A 212 22.09 1.28 4.16
CA ALA A 212 22.00 2.12 5.37
C ALA A 212 22.39 3.57 5.11
N ALA A 213 23.49 3.81 4.39
CA ALA A 213 23.98 5.13 4.03
C ALA A 213 22.93 6.00 3.29
N VAL A 214 22.13 5.40 2.41
CA VAL A 214 21.05 6.12 1.69
C VAL A 214 19.92 6.49 2.65
N ILE A 215 19.52 5.58 3.54
CA ILE A 215 18.47 5.87 4.53
C ILE A 215 18.94 6.93 5.53
N GLN A 216 20.20 6.85 5.96
CA GLN A 216 20.80 7.82 6.87
C GLN A 216 20.87 9.23 6.25
N ASP A 217 21.30 9.36 4.98
CA ASP A 217 21.31 10.64 4.27
C ASP A 217 19.91 11.27 4.18
N ILE A 218 18.91 10.49 3.75
CA ILE A 218 17.51 10.94 3.68
C ILE A 218 17.00 11.36 5.05
N LEU A 219 17.26 10.55 6.09
CA LEU A 219 16.86 10.84 7.46
C LEU A 219 17.45 12.16 7.95
N VAL A 220 18.77 12.36 7.76
CA VAL A 220 19.47 13.58 8.16
C VAL A 220 18.89 14.80 7.46
N GLN A 221 18.69 14.75 6.14
CA GLN A 221 18.12 15.88 5.41
C GLN A 221 16.69 16.21 5.84
N LYS A 222 15.85 15.19 6.11
CA LYS A 222 14.48 15.39 6.62
C LYS A 222 14.46 15.94 8.04
N CYS A 223 15.34 15.45 8.92
CA CYS A 223 15.49 15.96 10.28
C CYS A 223 15.96 17.42 10.29
N ASN A 224 16.98 17.74 9.48
CA ASN A 224 17.47 19.11 9.32
C ASN A 224 16.39 20.07 8.82
N TYR A 225 15.57 19.64 7.84
CA TYR A 225 14.46 20.47 7.35
C TYR A 225 13.42 20.81 8.43
N LYS A 226 13.25 19.92 9.42
CA LYS A 226 12.31 20.07 10.54
C LYS A 226 12.97 20.64 11.80
N ASP A 227 14.24 21.02 11.73
CA ASP A 227 15.02 21.53 12.86
C ASP A 227 15.08 20.56 14.05
N ILE A 228 15.16 19.26 13.77
CA ILE A 228 15.30 18.18 14.77
C ILE A 228 16.55 17.35 14.54
N SER A 229 17.02 16.65 15.58
CA SER A 229 18.11 15.68 15.46
C SER A 229 17.60 14.35 14.90
N PRO A 230 18.42 13.61 14.13
CA PRO A 230 18.13 12.21 13.80
C PRO A 230 17.93 11.39 15.07
N PRO A 231 16.88 10.56 15.15
CA PRO A 231 16.62 9.76 16.34
C PRO A 231 17.66 8.65 16.49
N ALA A 232 17.99 8.35 17.74
CA ALA A 232 18.79 7.21 18.15
C ALA A 232 17.93 6.23 18.99
N LEU A 233 18.48 5.04 19.26
CA LEU A 233 17.80 4.00 20.05
C LEU A 233 17.22 4.54 21.37
N ARG A 234 18.02 5.31 22.12
CA ARG A 234 17.62 5.93 23.40
C ARG A 234 16.38 6.82 23.31
N ASP A 235 16.16 7.46 22.16
CA ASP A 235 15.01 8.35 21.96
C ASP A 235 13.75 7.50 21.81
N ILE A 236 13.86 6.33 21.16
CA ILE A 236 12.77 5.37 20.99
C ILE A 236 12.45 4.66 22.30
N GLU A 237 13.47 4.34 23.11
CA GLU A 237 13.32 3.72 24.43
C GLU A 237 12.38 4.50 25.35
N SER A 238 12.38 5.82 25.25
CA SER A 238 11.49 6.70 26.02
C SER A 238 9.99 6.48 25.74
N TYR A 239 9.65 5.91 24.58
CA TYR A 239 8.27 5.66 24.17
C TYR A 239 7.76 4.25 24.50
N HIS A 240 8.57 3.37 25.11
CA HIS A 240 8.21 1.96 25.34
C HIS A 240 6.82 1.78 25.95
N ASP A 241 6.54 2.45 27.07
CA ASP A 241 5.27 2.29 27.78
C ASP A 241 4.08 2.82 26.97
N ALA A 242 4.29 3.89 26.21
CA ALA A 242 3.26 4.45 25.33
C ALA A 242 2.98 3.51 24.16
N LEU A 243 4.01 2.90 23.59
CA LEU A 243 3.91 1.88 22.55
C LEU A 243 3.15 0.66 23.05
N ALA A 244 3.53 0.12 24.22
CA ALA A 244 2.87 -1.04 24.84
C ALA A 244 1.37 -0.81 25.06
N ARG A 245 0.99 0.34 25.62
CA ARG A 245 -0.42 0.69 25.85
C ARG A 245 -1.24 0.83 24.57
N ASN A 246 -0.61 1.26 23.47
CA ASN A 246 -1.31 1.59 22.22
C ASN A 246 -1.13 0.54 21.11
N TRP A 247 -0.31 -0.49 21.33
CA TRP A 247 0.06 -1.48 20.31
C TRP A 247 -1.18 -2.14 19.70
N GLU A 248 -1.97 -2.82 20.54
CA GLU A 248 -3.19 -3.49 20.10
C GLU A 248 -4.28 -2.53 19.60
N PRO A 249 -4.66 -1.46 20.34
CA PRO A 249 -5.68 -0.52 19.88
C PRO A 249 -5.41 0.06 18.49
N MET A 250 -4.14 0.32 18.14
CA MET A 250 -3.78 0.98 16.89
C MET A 250 -3.55 0.03 15.71
N LEU A 251 -3.21 -1.25 15.96
CA LEU A 251 -2.78 -2.17 14.89
C LEU A 251 -3.71 -3.38 14.70
N ALA A 252 -4.44 -3.85 15.71
CA ALA A 252 -5.18 -5.11 15.64
C ALA A 252 -6.19 -5.17 14.49
N HIS A 253 -6.87 -4.05 14.19
CA HIS A 253 -7.86 -3.97 13.11
C HIS A 253 -7.24 -3.84 11.70
N GLN A 254 -5.92 -3.65 11.61
CA GLN A 254 -5.17 -3.43 10.37
C GLN A 254 -4.38 -4.66 9.93
N LEU A 255 -4.35 -5.70 10.76
CA LEU A 255 -3.54 -6.90 10.59
C LEU A 255 -4.42 -8.14 10.66
N PRO A 256 -4.11 -9.21 9.89
CA PRO A 256 -4.78 -10.51 10.05
C PRO A 256 -4.58 -11.11 11.45
N SER A 257 -3.40 -10.90 12.03
CA SER A 257 -3.05 -11.28 13.40
C SER A 257 -2.06 -10.26 13.94
N LEU A 258 -2.22 -9.84 15.19
CA LEU A 258 -1.34 -8.86 15.81
C LEU A 258 -0.12 -9.59 16.43
N PRO A 259 1.11 -9.34 15.94
CA PRO A 259 2.32 -9.82 16.62
C PRO A 259 2.50 -9.10 17.96
N SER A 260 3.21 -9.72 18.90
CA SER A 260 3.57 -9.05 20.15
C SER A 260 4.50 -7.84 19.91
N LEU A 261 4.47 -6.85 20.80
CA LEU A 261 5.34 -5.67 20.70
C LEU A 261 6.82 -6.05 20.74
N GLU A 262 7.17 -7.03 21.58
CA GLU A 262 8.53 -7.48 21.84
C GLU A 262 9.22 -7.94 20.55
N VAL A 263 8.47 -8.57 19.62
CA VAL A 263 8.96 -8.93 18.28
C VAL A 263 9.58 -7.75 17.54
N TYR A 264 9.01 -6.57 17.72
CA TYR A 264 9.41 -5.34 17.05
C TYR A 264 10.42 -4.58 17.89
N TRP A 265 10.20 -4.53 19.19
CA TRP A 265 11.05 -3.85 20.14
C TRP A 265 12.47 -4.44 20.16
N ASP A 266 12.58 -5.76 20.25
CA ASP A 266 13.88 -6.46 20.34
C ASP A 266 14.70 -6.36 19.05
N ALA A 267 14.10 -5.89 17.95
CA ALA A 267 14.79 -5.65 16.69
C ALA A 267 15.33 -4.23 16.53
N LEU A 268 14.99 -3.30 17.44
CA LEU A 268 15.50 -1.93 17.40
C LEU A 268 17.03 -1.83 17.51
N PRO A 269 17.72 -2.58 18.39
CA PRO A 269 19.19 -2.53 18.45
C PRO A 269 19.83 -2.95 17.12
N GLU A 270 19.41 -4.09 16.55
CA GLU A 270 19.90 -4.58 15.24
C GLU A 270 19.63 -3.55 14.12
N PHE A 271 18.48 -2.89 14.15
CA PHE A 271 18.11 -1.85 13.19
C PHE A 271 19.01 -0.61 13.31
N PHE A 272 19.25 -0.10 14.53
CA PHE A 272 20.09 1.10 14.72
C PHE A 272 21.57 0.80 14.43
N ASP A 273 22.07 -0.38 14.82
CA ASP A 273 23.42 -0.83 14.45
C ASP A 273 23.60 -0.82 12.93
N TRP A 274 22.63 -1.38 12.20
CA TRP A 274 22.61 -1.36 10.75
C TRP A 274 22.56 0.07 10.18
N LEU A 275 21.69 0.93 10.72
CA LEU A 275 21.52 2.31 10.25
C LEU A 275 22.80 3.15 10.44
N GLU A 276 23.57 2.85 11.49
CA GLU A 276 24.88 3.44 11.78
C GLU A 276 26.01 2.87 10.91
N GLY A 277 25.73 1.86 10.08
CA GLY A 277 26.68 1.27 9.15
C GLY A 277 27.50 0.11 9.73
N ASN A 278 27.11 -0.44 10.89
CA ASN A 278 27.75 -1.64 11.44
C ASN A 278 27.38 -2.88 10.61
N GLU A 279 28.31 -3.84 10.47
CA GLU A 279 28.13 -5.03 9.63
C GLU A 279 26.94 -5.89 10.10
N THR A 280 25.93 -6.05 9.23
CA THR A 280 24.88 -7.06 9.39
C THR A 280 25.30 -8.38 8.75
N LYS A 281 25.12 -9.50 9.46
CA LYS A 281 25.44 -10.83 8.93
C LYS A 281 24.44 -11.23 7.83
N ASP A 282 24.92 -11.46 6.62
CA ASP A 282 24.11 -12.05 5.55
C ASP A 282 23.65 -13.46 5.92
N LYS A 283 22.36 -13.74 5.73
CA LYS A 283 21.75 -15.06 5.96
C LYS A 283 21.60 -15.81 4.65
N THR A 284 21.96 -17.09 4.63
CA THR A 284 21.80 -17.95 3.45
C THR A 284 20.33 -18.32 3.22
N ALA A 285 19.88 -18.35 1.96
CA ALA A 285 18.52 -18.78 1.60
C ALA A 285 18.28 -20.27 1.89
N LEU A 286 17.13 -20.60 2.49
CA LEU A 286 16.82 -21.98 2.90
C LEU A 286 16.81 -22.95 1.71
N GLY A 287 16.28 -22.54 0.56
CA GLY A 287 16.24 -23.45 -0.58
C GLY A 287 17.56 -23.57 -1.37
N ALA A 288 18.55 -22.72 -1.11
CA ALA A 288 19.92 -22.98 -1.56
C ALA A 288 20.54 -24.16 -0.80
N VAL A 289 20.08 -24.39 0.44
CA VAL A 289 20.47 -25.54 1.26
C VAL A 289 19.80 -26.84 0.78
N THR A 290 18.59 -26.76 0.20
CA THR A 290 17.83 -27.94 -0.27
C THR A 290 17.98 -28.27 -1.76
N ARG A 291 18.57 -27.39 -2.59
CA ARG A 291 18.85 -27.57 -4.03
C ARG A 291 17.65 -27.91 -4.92
N GLU A 292 16.48 -27.36 -4.67
CA GLU A 292 15.27 -27.67 -5.46
C GLU A 292 14.45 -26.42 -5.82
N GLY A 293 14.03 -26.34 -7.09
CA GLY A 293 13.04 -25.39 -7.60
C GLY A 293 13.48 -23.92 -7.69
N ASN A 294 12.80 -23.16 -8.55
CA ASN A 294 12.98 -21.71 -8.64
C ASN A 294 12.14 -21.01 -7.57
N VAL A 295 12.66 -19.93 -7.00
CA VAL A 295 11.92 -19.09 -6.04
C VAL A 295 10.64 -18.58 -6.70
N TYR A 296 9.50 -18.78 -6.02
CA TYR A 296 8.18 -18.49 -6.54
C TYR A 296 7.48 -17.43 -5.68
N ARG A 297 7.38 -16.21 -6.21
CA ARG A 297 6.83 -15.02 -5.53
C ARG A 297 5.65 -14.42 -6.30
N PRO A 298 4.51 -15.13 -6.41
CA PRO A 298 3.34 -14.62 -7.12
C PRO A 298 2.78 -13.39 -6.41
N ALA A 299 2.22 -12.47 -7.20
CA ALA A 299 1.50 -11.32 -6.66
C ALA A 299 0.27 -11.75 -5.86
N TYR A 300 -0.17 -10.86 -4.98
CA TYR A 300 -1.29 -11.04 -4.07
C TYR A 300 -2.57 -11.40 -4.83
N GLY A 301 -3.26 -12.45 -4.38
CA GLY A 301 -4.48 -12.94 -5.01
C GLY A 301 -4.32 -13.54 -6.42
N GLN A 302 -3.11 -13.54 -7.02
CA GLN A 302 -2.87 -14.14 -8.35
C GLN A 302 -2.65 -15.66 -8.32
N LEU A 303 -2.54 -16.24 -7.13
CA LEU A 303 -2.74 -17.67 -6.97
C LEU A 303 -4.23 -17.95 -7.13
N ASN A 304 -4.65 -18.13 -8.38
CA ASN A 304 -5.91 -18.79 -8.75
C ASN A 304 -5.87 -20.27 -8.32
N LEU A 305 -5.62 -20.54 -7.04
CA LEU A 305 -5.91 -21.80 -6.40
C LEU A 305 -7.44 -21.87 -6.28
N ARG A 306 -8.09 -22.23 -7.39
CA ARG A 306 -9.42 -22.83 -7.37
C ARG A 306 -9.32 -24.19 -6.66
N ALA A 307 -9.06 -24.18 -5.36
CA ALA A 307 -8.95 -25.39 -4.55
C ALA A 307 -9.10 -25.03 -3.06
N LEU A 308 -10.33 -25.16 -2.57
CA LEU A 308 -10.75 -25.60 -1.24
C LEU A 308 -10.25 -24.91 0.06
N SER A 309 -9.22 -24.06 0.06
CA SER A 309 -8.71 -23.40 1.29
C SER A 309 -7.93 -22.11 0.97
N GLY A 310 -8.61 -21.06 0.52
CA GLY A 310 -7.99 -19.82 0.02
C GLY A 310 -7.25 -18.94 1.03
N ASN A 311 -7.16 -19.32 2.31
CA ASN A 311 -6.67 -18.44 3.39
C ASN A 311 -5.20 -18.72 3.79
N SER A 312 -4.71 -19.95 3.56
CA SER A 312 -3.51 -20.43 4.24
C SER A 312 -2.24 -19.73 3.78
N LEU A 313 -2.11 -19.40 2.49
CA LEU A 313 -0.85 -18.87 1.97
C LEU A 313 -0.58 -17.43 2.37
N GLU A 314 -1.59 -16.56 2.33
CA GLU A 314 -1.41 -15.16 2.74
C GLU A 314 -1.18 -15.08 4.25
N ILE A 315 -1.79 -15.98 5.05
CA ILE A 315 -1.46 -16.16 6.46
C ILE A 315 0.02 -16.56 6.63
N ILE A 316 0.50 -17.53 5.84
CA ILE A 316 1.90 -17.97 5.88
C ILE A 316 2.86 -16.83 5.52
N ARG A 317 2.57 -16.07 4.46
CA ARG A 317 3.37 -14.92 4.02
C ARG A 317 3.38 -13.81 5.07
N PHE A 318 2.21 -13.52 5.64
CA PHE A 318 2.07 -12.57 6.74
C PHE A 318 2.93 -13.01 7.93
N ALA A 319 2.80 -14.26 8.38
CA ALA A 319 3.57 -14.80 9.50
C ALA A 319 5.08 -14.72 9.22
N ALA A 320 5.52 -15.10 8.02
CA ALA A 320 6.91 -15.04 7.61
C ALA A 320 7.49 -13.61 7.69
N GLY A 321 6.79 -12.62 7.11
CA GLY A 321 7.21 -11.21 7.15
C GLY A 321 7.29 -10.66 8.57
N ASN A 322 6.41 -11.14 9.47
CA ASN A 322 6.35 -10.71 10.86
C ASN A 322 7.20 -11.60 11.81
N ARG A 323 7.99 -12.55 11.30
CA ARG A 323 8.80 -13.53 12.07
C ARG A 323 7.97 -14.40 13.05
N LEU A 324 6.73 -14.72 12.68
CA LEU A 324 5.81 -15.56 13.44
C LEU A 324 5.75 -16.99 12.90
N CYS A 325 5.59 -17.95 13.79
CA CYS A 325 5.33 -19.33 13.44
C CYS A 325 3.89 -19.53 12.94
N VAL A 326 3.68 -20.58 12.16
CA VAL A 326 2.38 -20.97 11.61
C VAL A 326 2.04 -22.37 12.10
N ASP A 327 0.81 -22.59 12.59
CA ASP A 327 0.26 -23.93 12.73
C ASP A 327 -0.32 -24.37 11.39
N LEU A 328 0.25 -25.43 10.82
CA LEU A 328 -0.03 -25.92 9.48
C LEU A 328 -0.78 -27.25 9.52
N ASP A 329 -2.08 -27.20 9.25
CA ASP A 329 -2.90 -28.39 9.01
C ASP A 329 -2.68 -28.88 7.57
N TYR A 330 -2.17 -30.11 7.45
CA TYR A 330 -1.74 -30.64 6.17
C TYR A 330 -1.97 -32.15 6.04
N THR A 331 -2.38 -32.56 4.85
CA THR A 331 -2.66 -33.95 4.48
C THR A 331 -1.53 -34.47 3.59
N ASP A 332 -0.81 -35.49 4.05
CA ASP A 332 0.30 -36.05 3.26
C ASP A 332 -0.17 -36.86 2.03
N ASN A 333 0.79 -37.35 1.22
CA ASN A 333 0.48 -38.17 0.04
C ASN A 333 -0.17 -39.53 0.38
N SER A 334 -0.07 -39.98 1.64
CA SER A 334 -0.67 -41.21 2.14
C SER A 334 -2.09 -40.97 2.69
N GLY A 335 -2.58 -39.72 2.69
CA GLY A 335 -3.90 -39.34 3.18
C GLY A 335 -3.95 -39.06 4.69
N ASN A 336 -2.81 -39.03 5.38
CA ASN A 336 -2.79 -38.75 6.81
C ASN A 336 -2.82 -37.24 7.07
N ARG A 337 -3.86 -36.78 7.76
CA ARG A 337 -3.99 -35.39 8.22
C ARG A 337 -3.30 -35.20 9.56
N SER A 338 -2.56 -34.11 9.69
CA SER A 338 -1.87 -33.73 10.93
C SER A 338 -1.67 -32.21 11.01
N SER A 339 -1.39 -31.69 12.19
CA SER A 339 -1.00 -30.29 12.42
C SER A 339 0.43 -30.22 12.96
N ARG A 340 1.11 -29.11 12.71
CA ARG A 340 2.51 -28.91 13.11
C ARG A 340 2.86 -27.42 13.11
N VAL A 341 3.73 -26.98 14.02
CA VAL A 341 4.17 -25.59 14.05
C VAL A 341 5.42 -25.43 13.19
N ILE A 342 5.40 -24.47 12.26
CA ILE A 342 6.47 -24.22 11.30
C ILE A 342 6.96 -22.77 11.32
N GLU A 343 8.24 -22.59 11.02
CA GLU A 343 8.90 -21.35 10.64
C GLU A 343 8.88 -21.27 9.10
N PRO A 344 8.04 -20.43 8.48
CA PRO A 344 7.93 -20.37 7.02
C PRO A 344 9.07 -19.54 6.39
N TYR A 345 9.73 -20.09 5.36
CA TYR A 345 10.90 -19.43 4.74
C TYR A 345 10.80 -19.19 3.24
N SER A 346 10.33 -20.13 2.40
CA SER A 346 10.42 -19.97 0.94
C SER A 346 9.31 -20.71 0.21
N LEU A 347 8.79 -20.11 -0.86
CA LEU A 347 7.94 -20.79 -1.84
C LEU A 347 8.77 -21.07 -3.07
N ARG A 348 8.68 -22.30 -3.59
CA ARG A 348 9.41 -22.71 -4.78
C ARG A 348 8.53 -23.47 -5.74
N GLN A 349 8.75 -23.22 -7.02
CA GLN A 349 8.14 -23.97 -8.09
C GLN A 349 9.10 -25.07 -8.52
N ALA A 350 8.70 -26.32 -8.32
CA ALA A 350 9.42 -27.50 -8.79
C ALA A 350 9.28 -27.65 -10.32
N GLN A 351 10.18 -28.41 -10.95
CA GLN A 351 10.19 -28.63 -12.41
C GLN A 351 8.89 -29.24 -12.95
N ASN A 352 8.17 -30.00 -12.12
CA ASN A 352 6.88 -30.61 -12.45
C ASN A 352 5.69 -29.64 -12.28
N GLY A 353 5.94 -28.35 -12.01
CA GLY A 353 4.93 -27.32 -11.82
C GLY A 353 4.34 -27.26 -10.41
N ASN A 354 4.65 -28.21 -9.52
CA ASN A 354 4.19 -28.17 -8.13
C ASN A 354 4.83 -26.99 -7.38
N ILE A 355 4.03 -26.35 -6.54
CA ILE A 355 4.52 -25.29 -5.65
C ILE A 355 4.70 -25.87 -4.25
N LEU A 356 5.89 -25.67 -3.70
CA LEU A 356 6.34 -26.19 -2.42
C LEU A 356 6.62 -25.03 -1.46
N LEU A 357 6.08 -25.13 -0.24
CA LEU A 357 6.47 -24.30 0.90
C LEU A 357 7.62 -24.99 1.63
N TYR A 358 8.79 -24.38 1.61
CA TYR A 358 9.92 -24.75 2.47
C TYR A 358 9.83 -24.01 3.80
N ALA A 359 9.85 -24.80 4.86
CA ALA A 359 9.74 -24.31 6.23
C ALA A 359 10.59 -25.17 7.17
N VAL A 360 10.84 -24.66 8.38
CA VAL A 360 11.51 -25.41 9.44
C VAL A 360 10.52 -25.72 10.53
N ARG A 361 10.44 -26.97 10.97
CA ARG A 361 9.58 -27.35 12.09
C ARG A 361 10.07 -26.72 13.40
N ALA A 362 9.15 -26.14 14.15
CA ALA A 362 9.46 -25.43 15.38
C ALA A 362 9.75 -26.37 16.57
N GLU A 363 9.40 -27.65 16.47
CA GLU A 363 9.63 -28.63 17.54
C GLU A 363 11.04 -29.25 17.49
N ASP A 364 11.49 -29.65 16.30
CA ASP A 364 12.72 -30.44 16.12
C ASP A 364 13.74 -29.77 15.19
N GLY A 365 13.43 -28.60 14.63
CA GLY A 365 14.31 -27.85 13.76
C GLY A 365 14.52 -28.48 12.38
N GLN A 366 13.73 -29.49 11.99
CA GLN A 366 13.87 -30.16 10.70
C GLN A 366 13.34 -29.31 9.54
N ILE A 367 14.12 -29.23 8.47
CA ILE A 367 13.70 -28.61 7.21
C ILE A 367 12.70 -29.55 6.51
N ARG A 368 11.54 -29.02 6.12
CA ARG A 368 10.48 -29.75 5.41
C ARG A 368 9.95 -28.95 4.22
N ALA A 369 9.43 -29.68 3.24
CA ALA A 369 8.74 -29.11 2.08
C ALA A 369 7.29 -29.60 2.06
N TYR A 370 6.35 -28.67 1.91
CA TYR A 370 4.91 -28.95 1.90
C TYR A 370 4.31 -28.55 0.55
N LYS A 371 3.57 -29.45 -0.10
CA LYS A 371 2.84 -29.09 -1.32
C LYS A 371 1.68 -28.17 -0.96
N ILE A 372 1.56 -27.02 -1.62
CA ILE A 372 0.53 -26.03 -1.26
C ILE A 372 -0.89 -26.55 -1.44
N ASN A 373 -1.13 -27.48 -2.37
CA ASN A 373 -2.43 -28.07 -2.66
C ASN A 373 -2.87 -29.15 -1.63
N GLN A 374 -2.01 -29.44 -0.65
CA GLN A 374 -2.24 -30.38 0.43
C GLN A 374 -2.35 -29.69 1.80
N ILE A 375 -2.21 -28.36 1.82
CA ILE A 375 -2.46 -27.54 3.00
C ILE A 375 -3.98 -27.42 3.14
N ASN A 376 -4.51 -27.94 4.25
CA ASN A 376 -5.93 -27.86 4.54
C ASN A 376 -6.27 -26.50 5.16
N ASP A 377 -5.42 -26.04 6.09
CA ASP A 377 -5.56 -24.76 6.77
C ASP A 377 -4.19 -24.26 7.29
N ALA A 378 -4.09 -22.97 7.59
CA ALA A 378 -2.94 -22.40 8.28
C ALA A 378 -3.39 -21.26 9.19
N SER A 379 -2.84 -21.22 10.41
CA SER A 379 -3.12 -20.15 11.37
C SER A 379 -1.84 -19.61 11.98
N VAL A 380 -1.84 -18.31 12.30
CA VAL A 380 -0.70 -17.67 12.96
C VAL A 380 -0.65 -18.11 14.42
N VAL A 381 0.53 -18.56 14.86
CA VAL A 381 0.81 -18.83 16.26
C VAL A 381 1.58 -17.65 16.83
N ASN A 382 1.22 -17.18 18.03
CA ASN A 382 1.98 -16.14 18.74
C ASN A 382 3.28 -16.72 19.34
N ARG A 383 4.08 -17.37 18.49
CA ARG A 383 5.41 -17.89 18.75
C ARG A 383 6.33 -17.28 17.70
N VAL A 384 7.35 -16.59 18.17
CA VAL A 384 8.30 -15.87 17.32
C VAL A 384 9.45 -16.80 16.98
N PHE A 385 10.01 -16.65 15.79
CA PHE A 385 11.25 -17.32 15.43
C PHE A 385 12.32 -16.32 15.00
N ILE A 386 13.57 -16.62 15.35
CA ILE A 386 14.74 -15.89 14.83
C ILE A 386 15.11 -16.56 13.51
N PRO A 387 15.04 -15.88 12.36
CA PRO A 387 15.28 -16.50 11.07
C PRO A 387 16.71 -17.06 11.01
N ARG A 388 16.84 -18.37 10.81
CA ARG A 388 18.11 -19.05 10.54
C ARG A 388 18.53 -18.94 9.08
N TYR A 389 17.55 -18.72 8.21
CA TYR A 389 17.71 -18.61 6.78
C TYR A 389 17.03 -17.34 6.27
N GLN A 390 17.33 -16.95 5.02
CA GLN A 390 16.62 -15.87 4.36
C GLN A 390 15.14 -16.25 4.12
N ILE A 391 14.24 -15.30 4.38
CA ILE A 391 12.80 -15.45 4.15
C ILE A 391 12.46 -14.91 2.75
N GLU A 392 12.18 -15.81 1.82
CA GLU A 392 11.88 -15.52 0.41
C GLU A 392 10.38 -15.50 0.08
N LEU A 393 9.52 -15.25 1.08
CA LEU A 393 8.07 -15.32 0.97
C LEU A 393 7.38 -14.00 0.61
N THR A 394 8.12 -12.90 0.66
CA THR A 394 7.63 -11.59 0.23
C THR A 394 7.30 -11.65 -1.27
N PRO A 395 6.07 -11.27 -1.68
CA PRO A 395 5.74 -11.16 -3.10
C PRO A 395 6.73 -10.24 -3.83
N THR A 396 6.93 -10.45 -5.12
CA THR A 396 7.77 -9.56 -5.93
C THR A 396 7.05 -8.22 -6.05
N GLY A 397 7.41 -7.26 -5.20
CA GLY A 397 6.91 -5.88 -5.29
C GLY A 397 7.48 -5.17 -6.51
N SER A 398 6.90 -4.01 -6.85
CA SER A 398 7.38 -3.10 -7.91
C SER A 398 8.70 -2.40 -7.57
N ILE A 399 9.52 -2.94 -6.65
CA ILE A 399 10.80 -2.36 -6.27
C ILE A 399 11.80 -2.77 -7.35
N PRO A 400 12.24 -1.85 -8.24
CA PRO A 400 13.29 -2.18 -9.18
C PRO A 400 14.57 -2.51 -8.38
N PRO A 401 15.36 -3.52 -8.79
CA PRO A 401 16.59 -3.85 -8.09
C PRO A 401 17.51 -2.62 -8.07
N ILE A 402 17.80 -2.13 -6.86
CA ILE A 402 18.80 -1.08 -6.66
C ILE A 402 20.14 -1.76 -6.96
N ARG A 403 20.78 -1.39 -8.07
CA ARG A 403 22.13 -1.86 -8.38
C ARG A 403 23.06 -1.34 -7.29
N GLN A 404 23.55 -2.24 -6.43
CA GLN A 404 24.64 -1.95 -5.52
C GLN A 404 25.89 -1.64 -6.36
N SER A 405 26.22 -0.36 -6.52
CA SER A 405 27.55 0.02 -6.98
C SER A 405 28.49 -0.12 -5.78
N THR A 406 29.25 -1.21 -5.75
CA THR A 406 30.44 -1.31 -4.93
C THR A 406 31.46 -0.29 -5.44
N GLY A 407 31.77 0.74 -4.66
CA GLY A 407 32.85 1.66 -5.01
C GLY A 407 32.82 2.98 -4.26
N SER A 408 33.76 3.11 -3.31
CA SER A 408 34.45 4.31 -2.82
C SER A 408 33.64 5.58 -2.58
N MET A 409 33.68 6.03 -1.31
CA MET A 409 33.48 7.43 -0.95
C MET A 409 34.31 8.33 -1.87
N ASP A 410 33.63 9.03 -2.76
CA ASP A 410 34.02 10.36 -3.20
C ASP A 410 32.73 11.16 -3.30
N SER A 411 32.77 12.36 -2.73
CA SER A 411 31.67 13.32 -2.71
C SER A 411 30.88 13.30 -4.01
N LEU A 412 29.57 13.00 -3.93
CA LEU A 412 28.66 13.05 -5.08
C LEU A 412 28.51 14.51 -5.53
N GLY A 413 29.48 14.93 -6.34
CA GLY A 413 29.45 16.15 -7.12
C GLY A 413 28.22 16.13 -8.01
N ILE A 414 27.31 17.05 -7.70
CA ILE A 414 26.12 17.39 -8.47
C ILE A 414 26.48 17.53 -9.96
N PRO A 415 25.94 16.70 -10.87
CA PRO A 415 25.96 17.05 -12.27
C PRO A 415 24.97 18.19 -12.50
N LYS A 416 25.50 19.36 -12.86
CA LYS A 416 24.71 20.50 -13.35
C LYS A 416 23.77 20.06 -14.47
N ARG A 417 22.54 20.59 -14.42
CA ARG A 417 21.52 20.61 -15.48
C ARG A 417 22.16 20.63 -16.89
N SER A 418 21.97 19.56 -17.66
CA SER A 418 21.52 19.65 -19.07
C SER A 418 21.17 18.28 -19.63
N SER A 419 19.88 18.05 -19.89
CA SER A 419 19.35 17.49 -21.15
C SER A 419 17.89 17.10 -20.92
N ARG A 420 16.99 17.79 -21.63
CA ARG A 420 15.58 17.40 -21.75
C ARG A 420 15.48 15.95 -22.23
N PRO A 421 14.77 15.05 -21.54
CA PRO A 421 14.38 13.80 -22.17
C PRO A 421 13.27 14.10 -23.19
N SER A 422 13.45 13.59 -24.40
CA SER A 422 12.49 13.68 -25.49
C SER A 422 11.15 13.07 -25.06
N ARG A 423 10.09 13.90 -25.00
CA ARG A 423 8.70 13.48 -24.83
C ARG A 423 8.32 12.47 -25.90
N LYS A 424 8.18 11.18 -25.55
CA LYS A 424 7.23 10.32 -26.25
C LYS A 424 5.84 10.75 -25.80
N LYS A 425 5.07 11.34 -26.73
CA LYS A 425 3.65 11.67 -26.52
C LYS A 425 2.88 10.36 -26.36
N TYR A 426 2.62 9.95 -25.12
CA TYR A 426 1.54 9.04 -24.81
C TYR A 426 0.26 9.88 -24.71
N THR A 427 -0.74 9.52 -25.50
CA THR A 427 -2.08 10.10 -25.44
C THR A 427 -2.83 9.49 -24.25
N SER A 428 -2.43 9.82 -23.03
CA SER A 428 -3.28 9.59 -21.84
C SER A 428 -4.29 10.73 -21.74
N SER A 429 -5.53 10.38 -21.47
CA SER A 429 -6.66 11.29 -21.35
C SER A 429 -6.68 11.99 -19.99
N GLY A 430 -5.59 12.66 -19.62
CA GLY A 430 -5.56 13.50 -18.42
C GLY A 430 -6.62 14.61 -18.51
N PHE A 431 -7.10 15.07 -17.36
CA PHE A 431 -8.06 16.18 -17.28
C PHE A 431 -7.40 17.46 -17.77
N SER A 432 -7.51 17.75 -19.07
CA SER A 432 -7.09 19.01 -19.67
C SER A 432 -7.73 20.21 -18.95
N SER A 433 -7.01 21.31 -18.79
CA SER A 433 -7.49 22.63 -18.35
C SER A 433 -8.41 23.31 -19.39
N GLY A 434 -9.21 22.50 -20.10
CA GLY A 434 -10.11 22.92 -21.16
C GLY A 434 -11.59 22.82 -20.77
N PRO A 435 -12.48 23.19 -21.71
CA PRO A 435 -13.92 23.22 -21.49
C PRO A 435 -14.47 21.87 -20.99
N THR A 436 -15.44 21.96 -20.08
CA THR A 436 -16.18 20.83 -19.54
C THR A 436 -17.54 20.72 -20.25
N TYR A 437 -17.70 19.69 -21.05
CA TYR A 437 -18.93 19.38 -21.78
C TYR A 437 -19.91 18.62 -20.88
N VAL A 438 -21.15 19.09 -20.80
CA VAL A 438 -22.23 18.50 -20.01
C VAL A 438 -23.13 17.67 -20.91
N TYR A 439 -23.31 16.39 -20.58
CA TYR A 439 -24.21 15.47 -21.26
C TYR A 439 -25.31 15.00 -20.31
N ARG A 440 -26.55 14.96 -20.75
CA ARG A 440 -27.68 14.42 -19.99
C ARG A 440 -28.14 13.09 -20.55
N CYS A 441 -28.35 12.11 -19.67
CA CYS A 441 -28.98 10.86 -20.06
C CYS A 441 -30.47 11.09 -20.34
N PRO A 442 -30.99 10.80 -21.55
CA PRO A 442 -32.39 11.03 -21.89
C PRO A 442 -33.34 10.06 -21.16
N MET A 443 -32.82 9.00 -20.54
CA MET A 443 -33.62 8.00 -19.83
C MET A 443 -33.83 8.32 -18.35
N CYS A 444 -32.90 9.03 -17.71
CA CYS A 444 -32.92 9.25 -16.26
C CYS A 444 -32.59 10.68 -15.83
N ASP A 445 -32.39 11.58 -16.79
CA ASP A 445 -32.09 13.00 -16.56
C ASP A 445 -30.86 13.26 -15.69
N LYS A 446 -29.97 12.28 -15.58
CA LYS A 446 -28.68 12.44 -14.89
C LYS A 446 -27.72 13.14 -15.83
N THR A 447 -27.01 14.14 -15.31
CA THR A 447 -26.01 14.90 -16.04
C THR A 447 -24.61 14.36 -15.77
N PHE A 448 -23.75 14.41 -16.78
CA PHE A 448 -22.41 13.86 -16.82
C PHE A 448 -21.47 14.93 -17.36
N LYS A 449 -20.49 15.35 -16.56
CA LYS A 449 -19.50 16.35 -16.94
C LYS A 449 -18.25 15.68 -17.50
N ARG A 450 -17.80 16.12 -18.68
CA ARG A 450 -16.69 15.49 -19.41
C ARG A 450 -15.72 16.50 -19.98
N LYS A 451 -14.42 16.22 -19.93
CA LYS A 451 -13.38 17.05 -20.56
C LYS A 451 -13.20 16.78 -22.07
N LYS A 452 -13.89 15.78 -22.61
CA LYS A 452 -13.90 15.47 -24.05
C LYS A 452 -15.33 15.41 -24.55
N GLN A 453 -15.57 15.88 -25.78
CA GLN A 453 -16.86 15.70 -26.44
C GLN A 453 -17.08 14.23 -26.78
N ASN A 454 -17.74 13.50 -25.89
CA ASN A 454 -18.11 12.11 -26.08
C ASN A 454 -19.47 11.86 -25.43
N SER A 455 -20.48 11.54 -26.23
CA SER A 455 -21.84 11.27 -25.77
C SER A 455 -22.04 9.87 -25.19
N LYS A 456 -21.07 8.95 -25.29
CA LYS A 456 -21.22 7.55 -24.82
C LYS A 456 -21.21 7.46 -23.29
N LEU A 457 -22.33 7.08 -22.68
CA LEU A 457 -22.45 6.88 -21.24
C LEU A 457 -22.10 5.43 -20.85
N ASN A 458 -21.30 5.27 -19.80
CA ASN A 458 -21.06 3.96 -19.19
C ASN A 458 -22.34 3.47 -18.48
N PRO A 459 -22.46 2.15 -18.17
CA PRO A 459 -23.51 1.65 -17.30
C PRO A 459 -23.57 2.46 -16.00
N HIS A 460 -24.73 3.05 -15.71
CA HIS A 460 -24.93 3.96 -14.57
C HIS A 460 -26.28 3.69 -13.91
N LYS A 461 -26.51 4.34 -12.77
CA LYS A 461 -27.75 4.28 -11.99
C LYS A 461 -28.56 5.56 -12.14
N THR A 462 -29.88 5.46 -12.05
CA THR A 462 -30.81 6.59 -11.96
C THR A 462 -30.61 7.36 -10.65
N LYS A 463 -31.26 8.52 -10.50
CA LYS A 463 -31.23 9.30 -9.24
C LYS A 463 -31.75 8.50 -8.04
N ASP A 464 -32.61 7.51 -8.30
CA ASP A 464 -33.19 6.62 -7.28
C ASP A 464 -32.37 5.34 -7.05
N GLY A 465 -31.18 5.22 -7.67
CA GLY A 465 -30.25 4.11 -7.44
C GLY A 465 -30.46 2.85 -8.29
N TRP A 466 -31.44 2.83 -9.20
CA TRP A 466 -31.72 1.70 -10.09
C TRP A 466 -30.80 1.69 -11.32
N PRO A 467 -30.43 0.52 -11.88
CA PRO A 467 -29.66 0.46 -13.13
C PRO A 467 -30.41 1.17 -14.27
N CYS A 468 -29.76 2.13 -14.91
CA CYS A 468 -30.29 2.86 -16.06
C CYS A 468 -29.90 2.15 -17.36
N SER A 469 -30.83 2.04 -18.31
CA SER A 469 -30.57 1.47 -19.64
C SER A 469 -29.88 2.45 -20.61
N GLY A 470 -29.83 3.74 -20.29
CA GLY A 470 -29.20 4.76 -21.13
C GLY A 470 -27.70 4.53 -21.34
N ARG A 471 -27.24 4.58 -22.60
CA ARG A 471 -25.82 4.44 -22.99
C ARG A 471 -25.31 5.59 -23.86
N THR A 472 -26.17 6.56 -24.16
CA THR A 472 -25.83 7.76 -24.94
C THR A 472 -26.52 8.96 -24.31
N GLY A 473 -25.77 10.02 -24.05
CA GLY A 473 -26.27 11.28 -23.49
C GLY A 473 -26.46 12.34 -24.58
N SER A 474 -27.47 13.18 -24.42
CA SER A 474 -27.65 14.40 -25.19
C SER A 474 -26.72 15.49 -24.66
N TYR A 475 -25.99 16.16 -25.54
CA TYR A 475 -25.19 17.31 -25.17
C TYR A 475 -26.11 18.45 -24.68
N GLU A 476 -25.81 19.02 -23.52
CA GLU A 476 -26.56 20.14 -22.92
C GLU A 476 -25.78 21.45 -22.95
N ASP A 477 -24.53 21.46 -22.50
CA ASP A 477 -23.79 22.70 -22.29
C ASP A 477 -22.25 22.52 -22.33
N THR A 478 -21.51 23.63 -22.46
CA THR A 478 -20.06 23.69 -22.27
C THR A 478 -19.71 24.74 -21.22
N ILE A 479 -19.12 24.30 -20.11
CA ILE A 479 -18.59 25.15 -19.05
C ILE A 479 -17.11 25.44 -19.37
N TYR A 480 -16.75 26.70 -19.53
CA TYR A 480 -15.38 27.13 -19.86
C TYR A 480 -14.50 27.32 -18.64
#